data_AF-A0A7C3CPY6-F1
#
_entry.id   AF-A0A7C3CPY6-F1
#
_cell.length_a   1.000
_cell.length_b   1.000
_cell.length_c   1.000
_cell.angle_alpha   90.00
_cell.angle_beta   90.00
_cell.angle_gamma   90.00
#
_symmetry.space_group_name_H-M   'P 1'
#
loop_
_entity.id
_entity.type
_entity.pdbx_description
1 polymer ?
#
loop_
_entity_poly.entity_id
_entity_poly.type
_entity_poly.pdbx_seq_one_letter_code
_entity_poly.pdbx_strand_id
1 'polypeptide(L)'
;MKQITQWLLDIQKIENFELYLIVFLILFTLWFMWGTVKFYKGEKRKVKHLHRFAKEGESLSQYELAKRYAKGQAVHKSCQNAAFWSQKAAYAGHEEAQTFVSKILKKKRC
;
A
#
# COMPACT_ATOMS: atom_id res chain seq x y z
N MET A 1 5.71 -51.80 -30.56
CA MET A 1 6.12 -50.46 -31.05
C MET A 1 5.15 -49.35 -30.61
N LYS A 2 3.83 -49.45 -30.85
CA LYS A 2 2.84 -48.41 -30.47
C LYS A 2 2.74 -48.09 -28.96
N GLN A 3 3.00 -49.07 -28.09
CA GLN A 3 2.83 -48.91 -26.64
C GLN A 3 3.97 -48.12 -25.99
N ILE A 4 5.20 -48.26 -26.51
CA ILE A 4 6.39 -47.52 -26.04
C ILE A 4 6.29 -46.05 -26.48
N THR A 5 5.83 -45.80 -27.72
CA THR A 5 5.61 -44.44 -28.21
C THR A 5 4.52 -43.71 -27.43
N GLN A 6 3.47 -44.43 -27.01
CA GLN A 6 2.42 -43.85 -26.17
C GLN A 6 2.95 -43.47 -24.77
N TRP A 7 3.72 -44.35 -24.14
CA TRP A 7 4.31 -44.10 -22.83
C TRP A 7 5.33 -42.95 -22.85
N LEU A 8 6.14 -42.85 -23.90
CA LEU A 8 7.04 -41.71 -24.13
C LEU A 8 6.28 -40.39 -24.31
N LEU A 9 5.16 -40.40 -25.04
CA LEU A 9 4.30 -39.24 -25.18
C LEU A 9 3.69 -38.80 -23.84
N ASP A 10 3.30 -39.75 -23.00
CA ASP A 10 2.71 -39.45 -21.68
C ASP A 10 3.76 -38.87 -20.71
N ILE A 11 5.00 -39.38 -20.71
CA ILE A 11 6.11 -38.83 -19.92
C ILE A 11 6.46 -37.41 -20.36
N GLN A 12 6.56 -37.18 -21.67
CA GLN A 12 6.86 -35.86 -22.19
C GLN A 12 5.73 -34.84 -21.90
N LYS A 13 4.50 -35.32 -21.70
CA LYS A 13 3.37 -34.48 -21.27
C LYS A 13 3.45 -34.09 -19.78
N ILE A 14 3.98 -34.97 -18.94
CA ILE A 14 4.18 -34.73 -17.50
C ILE A 14 5.27 -33.67 -17.27
N GLU A 15 6.38 -33.71 -18.01
CA GLU A 15 7.43 -32.66 -17.94
C GLU A 15 6.90 -31.27 -18.35
N ASN A 16 6.00 -31.21 -19.34
CA ASN A 16 5.41 -29.96 -19.80
C ASN A 16 4.39 -29.38 -18.80
N PHE A 17 3.75 -30.21 -17.97
CA PHE A 17 2.78 -29.75 -16.97
C PHE A 17 3.43 -28.83 -15.92
N GLU A 18 4.62 -29.17 -15.44
CA GLU A 18 5.39 -28.35 -14.52
C GLU A 18 5.68 -26.96 -15.12
N LEU A 19 6.04 -26.92 -16.41
CA LEU A 19 6.27 -25.66 -17.13
C LEU A 19 5.01 -24.81 -17.22
N TYR A 20 3.85 -25.41 -17.52
CA TYR A 20 2.57 -24.69 -17.53
C TYR A 20 2.21 -24.13 -16.15
N LEU A 21 2.49 -24.87 -15.08
CA LEU A 21 2.25 -24.43 -13.71
C LEU A 21 3.15 -23.24 -13.34
N ILE A 22 4.44 -23.29 -13.71
CA ILE A 22 5.37 -22.17 -13.51
C ILE A 22 4.94 -20.94 -14.31
N VAL A 23 4.61 -21.10 -15.60
CA VAL A 23 4.15 -19.99 -16.45
C VAL A 23 2.85 -19.40 -15.89
N PHE A 24 1.93 -20.23 -15.44
CA PHE A 24 0.70 -19.78 -14.80
C PHE A 24 0.98 -18.98 -13.52
N LEU A 25 1.90 -19.42 -12.67
CA LEU A 25 2.32 -18.68 -11.47
C LEU A 25 3.02 -17.36 -11.81
N ILE A 26 3.85 -17.33 -12.87
CA ILE A 26 4.48 -16.10 -13.35
C ILE A 26 3.41 -15.14 -13.88
N LEU A 27 2.48 -15.61 -14.70
CA LEU A 27 1.38 -14.79 -15.21
C LEU A 27 0.49 -14.28 -14.08
N PHE A 28 0.20 -15.12 -13.09
CA PHE A 28 -0.56 -14.76 -11.90
C PHE A 28 0.16 -13.70 -11.07
N THR A 29 1.47 -13.84 -10.84
CA THR A 29 2.26 -12.86 -10.10
C THR A 29 2.42 -11.55 -10.88
N LEU A 30 2.60 -11.59 -12.19
CA LEU A 30 2.62 -10.40 -13.05
C LEU A 30 1.27 -9.67 -13.03
N TRP A 31 0.17 -10.40 -13.11
CA TRP A 31 -1.18 -9.86 -12.96
C TRP A 31 -1.40 -9.23 -11.59
N PHE A 32 -0.96 -9.91 -10.52
CA PHE A 32 -1.05 -9.41 -9.14
C PHE A 32 -0.18 -8.17 -8.91
N MET A 33 1.05 -8.17 -9.44
CA MET A 33 1.99 -7.04 -9.35
C MET A 33 1.46 -5.81 -10.09
N TRP A 34 0.88 -5.98 -11.28
CA TRP A 34 0.24 -4.87 -12.01
C TRP A 34 -0.87 -4.20 -11.18
N GLY A 35 -1.69 -5.00 -10.50
CA GLY A 35 -2.74 -4.52 -9.60
C GLY A 35 -2.21 -3.69 -8.44
N THR A 36 -1.20 -4.19 -7.73
CA THR A 36 -0.62 -3.51 -6.56
C THR A 36 0.13 -2.23 -6.93
N VAL A 37 0.82 -2.21 -8.08
CA VAL A 37 1.50 -1.00 -8.59
C VAL A 37 0.51 0.12 -8.90
N LYS A 38 -0.62 -0.21 -9.55
CA LYS A 38 -1.69 0.77 -9.83
C LYS A 38 -2.27 1.34 -8.54
N PHE A 39 -2.52 0.49 -7.54
CA PHE A 39 -2.98 0.90 -6.22
C PHE A 39 -1.99 1.86 -5.53
N TYR A 40 -0.70 1.52 -5.54
CA TYR A 40 0.34 2.33 -4.91
C TYR A 40 0.51 3.71 -5.55
N LYS A 41 0.44 3.81 -6.89
CA LYS A 41 0.43 5.10 -7.61
C LYS A 41 -0.79 5.95 -7.22
N GLY A 42 -1.96 5.34 -7.05
CA GLY A 42 -3.18 6.02 -6.62
C GLY A 42 -3.04 6.68 -5.25
N GLU A 43 -2.53 5.95 -4.27
CA GLU A 43 -2.33 6.46 -2.91
C GLU A 43 -1.31 7.61 -2.86
N LYS A 44 -0.22 7.55 -3.65
CA LYS A 44 0.71 8.68 -3.77
C LYS A 44 0.06 9.95 -4.31
N ARG A 45 -0.82 9.83 -5.30
CA ARG A 45 -1.59 10.97 -5.82
C ARG A 45 -2.50 11.56 -4.74
N LYS A 46 -3.23 10.71 -4.01
CA LYS A 46 -4.08 11.15 -2.89
C LYS A 46 -3.30 11.93 -1.84
N VAL A 47 -2.13 11.42 -1.42
CA VAL A 47 -1.29 12.13 -0.43
C VAL A 47 -0.78 13.47 -0.98
N LYS A 48 -0.46 13.55 -2.29
CA LYS A 48 -0.11 14.82 -2.92
C LYS A 48 -1.24 15.86 -2.83
N HIS A 49 -2.49 15.45 -3.06
CA HIS A 49 -3.65 16.33 -2.90
C HIS A 49 -3.86 16.73 -1.44
N LEU A 50 -3.78 15.77 -0.50
CA LEU A 50 -3.84 16.06 0.94
C LEU A 50 -2.78 17.08 1.36
N HIS A 51 -1.55 16.97 0.85
CA HIS A 51 -0.50 17.94 1.11
C HIS A 51 -0.83 19.35 0.61
N ARG A 52 -1.54 19.47 -0.51
CA ARG A 52 -1.98 20.77 -1.04
C ARG A 52 -3.05 21.37 -0.13
N PHE A 53 -4.13 20.64 0.14
CA PHE A 53 -5.23 21.15 0.97
C PHE A 53 -4.81 21.37 2.43
N ALA A 54 -3.94 20.54 2.97
CA ALA A 54 -3.39 20.73 4.32
C ALA A 54 -2.55 22.02 4.44
N LYS A 55 -1.88 22.43 3.34
CA LYS A 55 -1.20 23.73 3.25
C LYS A 55 -2.17 24.89 3.13
N GLU A 56 -3.27 24.70 2.40
CA GLU A 56 -4.37 25.68 2.26
C GLU A 56 -5.15 25.87 3.57
N GLY A 57 -4.99 24.98 4.56
CA GLY A 57 -5.52 25.15 5.91
C GLY A 57 -6.67 24.21 6.26
N GLU A 58 -7.07 23.32 5.35
CA GLU A 58 -8.17 22.39 5.58
C GLU A 58 -7.84 21.39 6.70
N SER A 59 -8.61 21.46 7.79
CA SER A 59 -8.38 20.68 9.01
C SER A 59 -8.53 19.17 8.79
N LEU A 60 -9.51 18.76 7.98
CA LEU A 60 -9.73 17.37 7.56
C LEU A 60 -8.51 16.81 6.84
N SER A 61 -7.97 17.54 5.85
CA SER A 61 -6.78 17.12 5.11
C SER A 61 -5.53 17.07 5.97
N GLN A 62 -5.36 18.00 6.92
CA GLN A 62 -4.27 17.95 7.90
C GLN A 62 -4.35 16.71 8.79
N TYR A 63 -5.54 16.37 9.29
CA TYR A 63 -5.75 15.17 10.10
C TYR A 63 -5.52 13.88 9.30
N GLU A 64 -6.04 13.79 8.07
CA GLU A 64 -5.86 12.60 7.25
C GLU A 64 -4.39 12.41 6.86
N LEU A 65 -3.67 13.50 6.55
CA LEU A 65 -2.23 13.49 6.31
C LEU A 65 -1.45 13.01 7.54
N ALA A 66 -1.83 13.45 8.73
CA ALA A 66 -1.25 12.98 9.98
C ALA A 66 -1.40 11.46 10.17
N LYS A 67 -2.58 10.91 9.85
CA LYS A 67 -2.82 9.45 9.86
C LYS A 67 -1.95 8.71 8.85
N ARG A 68 -1.74 9.28 7.65
CA ARG A 68 -0.84 8.71 6.64
C ARG A 68 0.61 8.65 7.16
N TYR A 69 1.11 9.71 7.78
CA TYR A 69 2.44 9.74 8.40
C TYR A 69 2.59 8.77 9.58
N ALA A 70 1.55 8.61 10.40
CA ALA A 70 1.59 7.68 11.54
C ALA A 70 1.63 6.20 11.08
N LYS A 71 1.00 5.89 9.94
CA LYS A 71 0.94 4.54 9.37
C LYS A 71 2.05 4.24 8.35
N GLY A 72 2.67 5.25 7.75
CA GLY A 72 3.59 5.08 6.62
C GLY A 72 2.87 4.73 5.31
N GLN A 73 1.63 5.18 5.13
CA GLN A 73 0.82 4.86 3.95
C GLN A 73 1.12 5.82 2.80
N ALA A 74 1.88 5.34 1.81
CA ALA A 74 2.37 6.11 0.66
C ALA A 74 3.29 7.30 1.01
N VAL A 75 3.69 7.43 2.28
CA VAL A 75 4.70 8.35 2.81
C VAL A 75 5.61 7.63 3.78
N HIS A 76 6.80 8.17 4.03
CA HIS A 76 7.66 7.65 5.08
C HIS A 76 7.00 7.83 6.44
N LYS A 77 7.00 6.76 7.25
CA LYS A 77 6.42 6.80 8.59
C LYS A 77 7.23 7.78 9.44
N SER A 78 6.55 8.71 10.10
CA SER A 78 7.19 9.67 10.99
C SER A 78 6.18 10.17 12.01
N CYS A 79 6.42 9.85 13.28
CA CYS A 79 5.56 10.33 14.35
C CYS A 79 5.72 11.83 14.63
N GLN A 80 6.85 12.43 14.26
CA GLN A 80 7.04 13.89 14.29
C GLN A 80 6.13 14.60 13.29
N ASN A 81 6.14 14.18 12.02
CA ASN A 81 5.27 14.76 10.99
C ASN A 81 3.78 14.48 11.30
N ALA A 82 3.47 13.29 11.80
CA ALA A 82 2.13 12.96 12.23
C ALA A 82 1.64 13.87 13.37
N ALA A 83 2.49 14.16 14.36
CA ALA A 83 2.15 15.06 15.46
C ALA A 83 1.97 16.50 14.95
N PHE A 84 2.87 16.99 14.09
CA PHE A 84 2.79 18.33 13.51
C PHE A 84 1.47 18.58 12.78
N TRP A 85 1.10 17.70 11.84
CA TRP A 85 -0.13 17.87 11.06
C TRP A 85 -1.39 17.67 11.91
N SER A 86 -1.37 16.75 12.87
CA SER A 86 -2.53 16.55 13.76
C SER A 86 -2.71 17.68 14.77
N GLN A 87 -1.63 18.29 15.25
CA GLN A 87 -1.70 19.50 16.07
C GLN A 87 -2.32 20.65 15.29
N LYS A 88 -1.91 20.85 14.03
CA LYS A 88 -2.48 21.90 13.18
C LYS A 88 -3.99 21.70 12.97
N ALA A 89 -4.42 20.46 12.71
CA ALA A 89 -5.84 20.13 12.61
C ALA A 89 -6.60 20.34 13.93
N ALA A 90 -5.99 19.98 15.06
CA ALA A 90 -6.55 20.18 16.38
C ALA A 90 -6.73 21.67 16.73
N TYR A 91 -5.75 22.51 16.36
CA TYR A 91 -5.85 23.97 16.51
C TYR A 91 -6.95 24.59 15.65
N ALA A 92 -7.21 24.02 14.48
CA ALA A 92 -8.32 24.41 13.62
C ALA A 92 -9.71 23.88 14.11
N GLY A 93 -9.77 23.30 15.31
CA GLY A 93 -11.03 22.83 15.92
C GLY A 93 -11.45 21.41 15.54
N HIS A 94 -10.59 20.62 14.89
CA HIS A 94 -10.94 19.25 14.52
C HIS A 94 -10.85 18.31 15.73
N GLU A 95 -12.00 17.94 16.29
CA GLU A 95 -12.12 17.15 17.53
C GLU A 95 -11.35 15.81 17.46
N GLU A 96 -11.50 15.07 16.35
CA GLU A 96 -10.78 13.81 16.17
C GLU A 96 -9.26 13.99 16.20
N ALA A 97 -8.75 15.12 15.71
CA ALA A 97 -7.33 15.39 15.69
C ALA A 97 -6.77 15.61 17.12
N GLN A 98 -7.56 16.20 18.03
CA GLN A 98 -7.14 16.39 19.42
C GLN A 98 -6.86 15.07 20.14
N THR A 99 -7.77 14.09 19.96
CA THR A 99 -7.58 12.74 20.52
C THR A 99 -6.40 12.03 19.86
N PHE A 100 -6.19 12.26 18.57
CA PHE A 100 -5.14 11.63 17.79
C PHE A 100 -3.73 12.17 18.12
N VAL A 101 -3.58 13.47 18.36
CA VAL A 101 -2.33 14.08 18.85
C VAL A 101 -1.89 13.40 20.14
N SER A 102 -2.82 13.28 21.09
CA SER A 102 -2.59 12.62 22.38
C SER A 102 -2.09 11.20 22.21
N LYS A 103 -2.66 10.45 21.25
CA LYS A 103 -2.25 9.08 20.93
C LYS A 103 -0.85 9.01 20.30
N ILE A 104 -0.51 9.92 19.39
CA ILE A 104 0.81 9.96 18.73
C ILE A 104 1.90 10.29 19.75
N LEU A 105 1.69 11.30 20.59
CA LEU A 105 2.68 11.72 21.59
C LEU A 105 2.97 10.61 22.60
N LYS A 106 1.95 9.85 23.01
CA LYS A 106 2.14 8.65 23.86
C LYS A 106 2.97 7.57 23.17
N LYS A 107 2.92 7.47 21.84
CA LYS A 107 3.61 6.42 21.09
C LYS A 107 5.13 6.59 21.04
N LYS A 108 5.66 7.78 21.37
CA LYS A 108 7.08 8.21 21.56
C LYS A 108 8.17 7.76 20.57
N ARG A 109 8.06 6.65 19.85
CA ARG A 109 9.05 6.12 18.89
C ARG A 109 8.37 5.49 17.69
N CYS A 110 8.25 6.31 16.67
CA CYS A 110 8.03 6.03 15.26
C CYS A 110 8.43 7.30 14.50
#